data_AF-A0A7G8VM83-F1
#
_entry.id   AF-A0A7G8VM83-F1
#
_cell.length_a   1.000
_cell.length_b   1.000
_cell.length_c   1.000
_cell.angle_alpha   90.00
_cell.angle_beta   90.00
_cell.angle_gamma   90.00
#
_symmetry.space_group_name_H-M   'P 1'
#
loop_
_entity.id
_entity.type
_entity.pdbx_description
1 polymer ?
#
loop_
_entity_poly.entity_id
_entity_poly.type
_entity_poly.pdbx_seq_one_letter_code
_entity_poly.pdbx_strand_id
1 'polypeptide(L)'
;MTARAFEIADDSMFSLLINHCVIGDEHATILGLVDEAGIEVRSLAVADPNVIEAVEWLMPRGYVEVAADTDGEHVLVLRRPGEDS
;
A
#
# COMPACT_ATOMS: atom_id res chain seq x y z
N MET A 1 15.96 17.37 -12.42
CA MET A 1 16.08 17.25 -10.95
C MET A 1 14.83 16.59 -10.34
N THR A 2 14.15 15.70 -11.07
CA THR A 2 12.79 15.24 -10.73
C THR A 2 12.73 13.74 -10.49
N ALA A 3 13.44 12.92 -11.28
CA ALA A 3 13.42 11.46 -11.15
C ALA A 3 13.78 10.98 -9.74
N ARG A 4 14.87 11.52 -9.16
CA ARG A 4 15.30 11.13 -7.80
C ARG A 4 14.30 11.51 -6.71
N ALA A 5 13.56 12.61 -6.88
CA ALA A 5 12.54 13.01 -5.92
C ALA A 5 11.33 12.06 -5.96
N PHE A 6 10.95 11.60 -7.16
CA PHE A 6 9.90 10.59 -7.32
C PHE A 6 10.34 9.24 -6.73
N GLU A 7 11.56 8.79 -6.98
CA GLU A 7 12.09 7.55 -6.38
C GLU A 7 12.02 7.58 -4.85
N ILE A 8 12.44 8.70 -4.23
CA ILE A 8 12.37 8.86 -2.77
C ILE A 8 10.92 8.87 -2.29
N ALA A 9 10.02 9.52 -3.02
CA ALA A 9 8.60 9.57 -2.67
C ALA A 9 7.95 8.17 -2.79
N ASP A 10 8.26 7.41 -3.85
CA ASP A 10 7.77 6.06 -4.04
C ASP A 10 8.24 5.13 -2.90
N ASP A 11 9.53 5.19 -2.54
CA ASP A 11 10.10 4.43 -1.42
C ASP A 11 9.47 4.82 -0.07
N SER A 12 9.23 6.12 0.14
CA SER A 12 8.61 6.64 1.37
C SER A 12 7.14 6.21 1.49
N MET A 13 6.37 6.31 0.40
CA MET A 13 4.96 5.89 0.38
C MET A 13 4.85 4.38 0.55
N PHE A 14 5.75 3.61 -0.05
CA PHE A 14 5.77 2.16 0.12
C PHE A 14 6.11 1.76 1.55
N SER A 15 7.12 2.40 2.15
CA SER A 15 7.47 2.21 3.56
C SER A 15 6.29 2.53 4.49
N LEU A 16 5.54 3.58 4.19
CA LEU A 16 4.35 3.96 4.96
C LEU A 16 3.29 2.86 4.88
N LEU A 17 3.03 2.33 3.68
CA LEU A 17 2.04 1.28 3.45
C LEU A 17 2.42 -0.02 4.18
N ILE A 18 3.71 -0.39 4.21
CA ILE A 18 4.18 -1.56 4.98
C ILE A 18 4.02 -1.37 6.50
N ASN A 19 4.19 -0.17 7.02
CA ASN A 19 4.09 0.10 8.46
C ASN A 19 2.64 0.25 8.96
N HIS A 20 1.73 0.65 8.08
CA HIS A 20 0.32 0.93 8.41
C HIS A 20 -0.65 -0.11 7.86
N CYS A 21 -0.16 -1.27 7.38
CA CYS A 21 -1.00 -2.39 6.96
C CYS A 21 -0.61 -3.67 7.71
N VAL A 22 -1.53 -4.63 7.74
CA VAL A 22 -1.26 -5.99 8.25
C VAL A 22 -0.67 -6.82 7.12
N ILE A 23 0.45 -7.48 7.37
CA ILE A 23 1.10 -8.36 6.37
C ILE A 23 0.34 -9.70 6.32
N GLY A 24 -0.29 -9.98 5.17
CA GLY A 24 -1.11 -11.18 4.95
C GLY A 24 -0.33 -12.42 4.52
N ASP A 25 0.91 -12.27 4.04
CA ASP A 25 1.75 -13.36 3.54
C ASP A 25 3.23 -13.15 3.86
N GLU A 26 4.04 -14.20 3.73
CA GLU A 26 5.48 -14.19 4.05
C GLU A 26 6.30 -13.21 3.20
N HIS A 27 5.81 -12.84 2.01
CA HIS A 27 6.48 -11.92 1.10
C HIS A 27 5.91 -10.50 1.14
N ALA A 28 4.96 -10.19 2.04
CA ALA A 28 4.29 -8.88 2.09
C ALA A 28 3.78 -8.43 0.71
N THR A 29 3.20 -9.38 -0.03
CA THR A 29 2.52 -9.16 -1.31
C THR A 29 1.03 -8.87 -1.14
N ILE A 30 0.45 -9.25 -0.01
CA ILE A 30 -0.93 -8.99 0.38
C ILE A 30 -0.91 -8.20 1.69
N LEU A 31 -1.54 -7.04 1.66
CA LEU A 31 -1.54 -6.09 2.77
C LEU A 31 -2.99 -5.80 3.18
N GLY A 32 -3.35 -6.26 4.38
CA GLY A 32 -4.63 -6.02 5.02
C GLY A 32 -4.75 -4.59 5.54
N LEU A 33 -5.95 -4.03 5.46
CA LEU A 33 -6.22 -2.65 5.82
C LEU A 33 -6.51 -2.51 7.32
N VAL A 34 -6.04 -1.42 7.93
CA VAL A 34 -6.40 -1.02 9.30
C VAL A 34 -6.84 0.44 9.32
N ASP A 35 -7.59 0.84 10.33
CA ASP A 35 -7.88 2.25 10.65
C ASP A 35 -6.73 2.93 11.44
N GLU A 36 -6.89 4.21 11.76
CA GLU A 36 -5.92 4.99 12.56
C GLU A 36 -5.64 4.41 13.96
N ALA A 37 -6.53 3.58 14.48
CA ALA A 37 -6.37 2.90 15.77
C ALA A 37 -5.66 1.54 15.63
N GLY A 38 -5.30 1.15 14.41
CA GLY A 38 -4.69 -0.15 14.11
C GLY A 38 -5.69 -1.31 14.11
N ILE A 39 -6.99 -1.02 13.98
CA ILE A 39 -8.04 -2.04 13.91
C ILE A 39 -8.26 -2.44 12.46
N GLU A 40 -8.31 -3.74 12.17
CA GLU A 40 -8.58 -4.24 10.82
C GLU A 40 -9.93 -3.76 10.28
N VAL A 41 -9.90 -3.24 9.06
CA VAL A 41 -11.08 -2.75 8.34
C VAL A 41 -11.23 -3.46 7.01
N ARG A 42 -12.46 -3.50 6.49
CA ARG A 42 -12.80 -4.22 5.26
C ARG A 42 -12.86 -3.35 4.01
N SER A 43 -12.64 -2.05 4.15
CA SER A 43 -12.67 -1.14 3.01
C SER A 43 -11.61 -0.06 3.11
N LEU A 44 -10.97 0.24 1.98
CA LEU A 44 -9.97 1.29 1.85
C LEU A 44 -10.54 2.66 2.20
N ALA A 45 -11.82 2.90 1.92
CA ALA A 45 -12.48 4.17 2.20
C ALA A 45 -12.53 4.54 3.70
N VAL A 46 -12.30 3.58 4.59
CA VAL A 46 -12.27 3.77 6.06
C VAL A 46 -10.94 3.37 6.68
N ALA A 47 -9.93 3.09 5.86
CA ALA A 47 -8.59 2.79 6.33
C ALA A 47 -7.90 4.03 6.89
N ASP A 48 -6.76 3.82 7.54
CA ASP A 48 -5.84 4.87 7.99
C ASP A 48 -5.60 5.86 6.82
N PRO A 49 -5.79 7.18 7.02
CA PRO A 49 -5.57 8.19 6.00
C PRO A 49 -4.20 8.11 5.33
N ASN A 50 -3.19 7.66 6.05
CA ASN A 50 -1.85 7.45 5.51
C ASN A 50 -1.85 6.28 4.50
N VAL A 51 -2.55 5.18 4.79
CA VAL A 51 -2.71 4.06 3.85
C VAL A 51 -3.44 4.53 2.60
N ILE A 52 -4.50 5.31 2.75
CA ILE A 52 -5.26 5.88 1.63
C ILE A 52 -4.33 6.72 0.75
N GLU A 53 -3.58 7.66 1.34
CA GLU A 53 -2.64 8.53 0.62
C GLU A 53 -1.56 7.71 -0.12
N ALA A 54 -0.98 6.71 0.54
CA ALA A 54 0.02 5.86 -0.06
C ALA A 54 -0.53 5.04 -1.24
N VAL A 55 -1.74 4.50 -1.12
CA VAL A 55 -2.41 3.78 -2.20
C VAL A 55 -2.72 4.71 -3.37
N GLU A 56 -3.27 5.90 -3.13
CA GLU A 56 -3.56 6.90 -4.16
C GLU A 56 -2.28 7.35 -4.91
N TRP A 57 -1.13 7.37 -4.22
CA TRP A 57 0.16 7.63 -4.85
C TRP A 57 0.67 6.43 -5.66
N LEU A 58 0.68 5.23 -5.08
CA LEU A 58 1.38 4.08 -5.63
C LEU A 58 0.59 3.33 -6.71
N MET A 59 -0.74 3.30 -6.61
CA MET A 59 -1.62 2.60 -7.56
C MET A 59 -1.50 3.12 -9.00
N PRO A 60 -1.63 4.43 -9.30
CA PRO A 60 -1.51 4.92 -10.68
C PRO A 60 -0.10 4.74 -11.27
N ARG A 61 0.90 4.45 -10.43
CA ARG A 61 2.28 4.15 -10.82
C ARG A 61 2.54 2.65 -11.02
N GLY A 62 1.53 1.81 -10.76
CA GLY A 62 1.58 0.36 -10.95
C GLY A 62 2.47 -0.36 -9.94
N TYR A 63 2.63 0.18 -8.73
CA TYR A 63 3.30 -0.53 -7.62
C TYR A 63 2.33 -1.44 -6.87
N VAL A 64 1.08 -1.00 -6.74
CA VAL A 64 0.04 -1.71 -5.98
C VAL A 64 -1.29 -1.71 -6.73
N GLU A 65 -2.17 -2.62 -6.33
CA GLU A 65 -3.57 -2.69 -6.76
C GLU A 65 -4.45 -2.91 -5.52
N VAL A 66 -5.70 -2.47 -5.57
CA VAL A 66 -6.71 -2.84 -4.55
C VAL A 66 -7.54 -3.97 -5.12
N ALA A 67 -7.53 -5.09 -4.42
CA ALA A 67 -8.37 -6.24 -4.71
C ALA A 67 -9.39 -6.44 -3.60
N ALA A 68 -10.41 -7.25 -3.88
CA ALA A 68 -11.46 -7.57 -2.92
C ALA A 68 -11.77 -9.07 -2.95
N ASP A 69 -11.99 -9.65 -1.79
CA ASP A 69 -12.38 -11.04 -1.59
C ASP A 69 -13.60 -11.17 -0.65
N THR A 70 -13.79 -12.34 -0.04
CA THR A 70 -14.89 -12.59 0.90
C THR A 70 -14.79 -11.84 2.22
N ASP A 71 -13.58 -11.43 2.61
CA ASP A 71 -13.26 -10.81 3.89
C ASP A 71 -13.15 -9.29 3.79
N GLY A 72 -12.86 -8.74 2.61
CA GLY A 72 -12.92 -7.31 2.32
C GLY A 72 -11.97 -6.86 1.22
N GLU A 73 -11.70 -5.56 1.19
CA GLU A 73 -10.66 -4.98 0.35
C GLU A 73 -9.28 -5.17 0.99
N HIS A 74 -8.27 -5.40 0.16
CA HIS A 74 -6.86 -5.49 0.55
C HIS A 74 -5.97 -4.90 -0.55
N VAL A 75 -4.73 -4.54 -0.19
CA VAL A 75 -3.74 -4.02 -1.14
C VAL A 75 -2.84 -5.15 -1.60
N LEU A 76 -2.73 -5.35 -2.91
CA LEU A 76 -1.77 -6.24 -3.55
C LEU A 76 -0.53 -5.45 -3.98
N VAL A 77 0.65 -5.94 -3.62
CA VAL A 77 1.93 -5.40 -4.10
C VAL A 77 2.30 -6.10 -5.41
N LEU A 78 2.28 -5.33 -6.51
CA LEU A 78 2.60 -5.83 -7.85
C LEU A 78 4.11 -5.83 -8.11
N ARG A 79 4.78 -4.78 -7.63
CA ARG A 79 6.24 -4.61 -7.68
C ARG A 79 6.65 -3.58 -6.62
N ARG A 80 7.89 -3.65 -6.15
CA ARG A 80 8.42 -2.71 -5.16
C ARG A 80 9.20 -1.58 -5.84
N PRO A 81 9.22 -0.37 -5.25
CA PRO A 81 10.14 0.68 -5.71
C PRO A 81 11.58 0.13 -5.76
N GLY A 82 12.26 0.35 -6.89
CA GLY A 82 13.63 -0.12 -7.09
C GLY A 82 13.78 -1.58 -7.55
N GLU A 83 12.71 -2.35 -7.69
CA GLU A 83 12.76 -3.60 -8.46
C GLU A 83 12.75 -3.24 -9.96
N ASP A 84 13.89 -3.41 -10.63
CA ASP A 84 14.01 -3.30 -12.09
C ASP A 84 13.00 -4.25 -12.75
N SER A 85 12.12 -3.70 -13.60
CA SER A 85 11.14 -4.45 -14.40
C SER A 85 11.78 -5.06 -15.65
#